data_AF-A0A7X8DIU4-F1
#
_entry.id   AF-A0A7X8DIU4-F1
#
_cell.length_a   1.000
_cell.length_b   1.000
_cell.length_c   1.000
_cell.angle_alpha   90.00
_cell.angle_beta   90.00
_cell.angle_gamma   90.00
#
_symmetry.space_group_name_H-M   'P 1'
#
loop_
_entity.id
_entity.type
_entity.pdbx_description
1 polymer ?
#
loop_
_entity_poly.entity_id
_entity_poly.type
_entity_poly.pdbx_seq_one_letter_code
_entity_poly.pdbx_strand_id
1 'polypeptide(L)'
;MILLNSQPLVLNKELAVILGLNEALILQQVHYWIEINKGKGRNFHEGRYWTYNTIDEWQKEFPFWSNSTIKRAFKRLREMNLIWVDNFNVYQMDRTLWYTIDYEELDKLISHLGNPIGPLVQIGRSIGSNMNQRRRRI
;
A
#
# COMPACT_ATOMS: atom_id res chain seq x y z
N MET A 1 11.96 -6.03 -30.28
CA MET A 1 13.10 -5.68 -29.40
C MET A 1 12.56 -4.73 -28.34
N ILE A 2 12.50 -5.11 -27.07
CA ILE A 2 12.17 -4.18 -26.00
C ILE A 2 13.50 -3.77 -25.38
N LEU A 3 13.95 -2.57 -25.73
CA LEU A 3 15.06 -1.92 -25.04
C LEU A 3 14.49 -1.39 -23.72
N LEU A 4 14.96 -1.93 -22.59
CA LEU A 4 14.67 -1.43 -21.26
C LEU A 4 15.34 -0.04 -21.09
N ASN A 5 14.79 0.98 -21.75
CA ASN A 5 15.25 2.36 -21.63
C ASN A 5 14.81 3.00 -20.30
N SER A 6 13.93 2.32 -19.56
CA SER A 6 13.44 2.72 -18.23
C SER A 6 13.35 1.50 -17.31
N GLN A 7 13.39 1.74 -15.99
CA GLN A 7 13.25 0.69 -14.98
C GLN A 7 11.86 0.02 -15.12
N PRO A 8 11.79 -1.32 -15.12
CA PRO A 8 10.52 -2.02 -15.27
C PRO A 8 9.66 -1.90 -14.00
N LEU A 9 8.34 -1.82 -14.18
CA LEU A 9 7.40 -1.98 -13.09
C LEU A 9 7.35 -3.45 -12.67
N VAL A 10 7.71 -3.72 -11.42
CA VAL A 10 7.65 -5.07 -10.83
C VAL A 10 6.28 -5.27 -10.20
N LEU A 11 5.67 -6.43 -10.43
CA LEU A 11 4.39 -6.81 -9.86
C LEU A 11 4.51 -8.12 -9.08
N ASN A 12 4.20 -8.07 -7.78
CA ASN A 12 3.92 -9.27 -7.01
C ASN A 12 2.45 -9.69 -7.22
N LYS A 13 2.25 -10.88 -7.81
CA LYS A 13 0.91 -11.40 -8.13
C LYS A 13 0.07 -11.69 -6.89
N GLU A 14 0.68 -12.24 -5.84
CA GLU A 14 0.00 -12.55 -4.58
C GLU A 14 -0.48 -11.25 -3.94
N LEU A 15 0.38 -10.24 -3.89
CA LEU A 15 0.02 -8.92 -3.37
C LEU A 15 -1.12 -8.27 -4.17
N ALA A 16 -1.13 -8.41 -5.50
CA ALA A 16 -2.22 -7.89 -6.32
C ALA A 16 -3.56 -8.62 -6.13
N VAL A 17 -3.56 -9.91 -5.82
CA VAL A 17 -4.78 -10.63 -5.44
C VAL A 17 -5.35 -10.08 -4.13
N ILE A 18 -4.49 -9.65 -3.22
CA ILE A 18 -4.87 -9.18 -1.88
C ILE A 18 -5.32 -7.72 -1.89
N LEU A 19 -4.51 -6.85 -2.49
CA LEU A 19 -4.70 -5.40 -2.44
C LEU A 19 -5.53 -4.86 -3.61
N GLY A 20 -5.47 -5.54 -4.76
CA GLY A 20 -5.79 -4.99 -6.07
C GLY A 20 -4.53 -4.62 -6.85
N LEU A 21 -4.64 -4.65 -8.19
CA LEU A 21 -3.51 -4.41 -9.10
C LEU A 21 -2.87 -3.02 -8.89
N ASN A 22 -3.71 -1.98 -8.77
CA ASN A 22 -3.23 -0.61 -8.72
C ASN A 22 -2.49 -0.34 -7.41
N GLU A 23 -3.08 -0.78 -6.30
CA GLU A 23 -2.55 -0.65 -4.95
C GLU A 23 -1.24 -1.43 -4.80
N ALA A 24 -1.18 -2.67 -5.30
CA ALA A 24 0.04 -3.47 -5.27
C ALA A 24 1.18 -2.85 -6.07
N LEU A 25 0.91 -2.33 -7.28
CA LEU A 25 1.92 -1.66 -8.10
C LEU A 25 2.42 -0.36 -7.45
N ILE A 26 1.53 0.47 -6.92
CA ILE A 26 1.94 1.70 -6.21
C ILE A 26 2.76 1.36 -4.97
N LEU A 27 2.32 0.41 -4.15
CA LEU A 27 3.04 0.02 -2.94
C LEU A 27 4.45 -0.49 -3.28
N GLN A 28 4.56 -1.30 -4.34
CA GLN A 28 5.86 -1.79 -4.83
C GLN A 28 6.76 -0.64 -5.33
N GLN A 29 6.21 0.35 -6.02
CA GLN A 29 6.99 1.49 -6.51
C GLN A 29 7.42 2.42 -5.37
N VAL A 30 6.58 2.60 -4.35
CA VAL A 30 6.94 3.30 -3.11
C VAL A 30 8.11 2.58 -2.42
N HIS A 31 8.02 1.25 -2.26
CA HIS A 31 9.10 0.44 -1.68
C HIS A 31 10.42 0.62 -2.44
N TYR A 32 10.39 0.55 -3.77
CA TYR A 32 11.57 0.76 -4.61
C TYR A 32 12.26 2.10 -4.30
N TRP A 33 11.50 3.20 -4.28
CA TRP A 33 12.07 4.52 -4.00
C TRP A 33 12.59 4.67 -2.57
N ILE A 34 11.94 4.04 -1.59
CA ILE A 34 12.42 3.98 -0.21
C ILE A 34 13.79 3.29 -0.16
N GLU A 35 13.95 2.13 -0.81
CA GLU A 35 15.22 1.39 -0.83
C GLU A 35 16.34 2.18 -1.54
N ILE A 36 16.02 2.90 -2.63
CA ILE A 36 16.97 3.82 -3.27
C ILE A 36 17.40 4.95 -2.31
N ASN A 37 16.46 5.53 -1.56
CA ASN A 37 16.76 6.60 -0.61
C ASN A 37 17.58 6.08 0.59
N LYS A 38 17.25 4.89 1.09
CA LYS A 38 17.98 4.17 2.13
C LYS A 38 19.41 3.87 1.72
N GLY A 39 19.62 3.30 0.53
CA GLY A 39 20.96 3.02 0.00
C GLY A 39 21.82 4.28 -0.19
N LYS A 40 21.18 5.43 -0.39
CA LYS A 40 21.84 6.75 -0.49
C LYS A 40 21.95 7.49 0.86
N GLY A 41 21.41 6.95 1.95
CA GLY A 41 21.41 7.58 3.26
C GLY A 41 20.64 8.92 3.31
N ARG A 42 19.61 9.10 2.49
CA ARG A 42 18.82 10.35 2.42
C ARG A 42 17.36 10.14 2.80
N ASN A 43 16.63 11.22 3.03
CA ASN A 43 15.19 11.22 3.32
C ASN A 43 14.83 10.35 4.55
N PHE A 44 15.70 10.35 5.57
CA PHE A 44 15.45 9.69 6.83
C PHE A 44 14.83 10.68 7.82
N HIS A 45 13.57 10.45 8.18
CA HIS A 45 12.80 11.31 9.07
C HIS A 45 12.03 10.43 10.05
N GLU A 46 12.01 10.84 11.33
CA GLU A 46 11.22 10.17 12.38
C GLU A 46 11.50 8.66 12.49
N GLY A 47 12.76 8.26 12.34
CA GLY A 47 13.16 6.86 12.46
C GLY A 47 12.81 5.99 11.24
N ARG A 48 12.43 6.59 10.11
CA ARG A 48 12.02 5.88 8.88
C ARG A 48 12.61 6.52 7.63
N TYR A 49 12.80 5.70 6.60
CA TYR A 49 13.09 6.20 5.26
C TYR A 49 11.79 6.49 4.51
N TRP A 50 11.80 7.61 3.79
CA TRP A 50 10.65 8.09 3.05
C TRP A 50 10.99 8.28 1.59
N THR A 51 9.97 8.20 0.74
CA THR A 51 10.00 8.77 -0.61
C THR A 51 9.00 9.91 -0.68
N TYR A 52 9.17 10.81 -1.62
CA TYR A 52 8.24 11.91 -1.83
C TYR A 52 8.03 12.10 -3.32
N ASN A 53 6.81 12.50 -3.70
CA ASN A 53 6.44 12.83 -5.06
C ASN A 53 5.11 13.59 -5.03
N THR A 54 4.92 14.48 -5.98
CA THR A 54 3.60 15.00 -6.36
C THR A 54 2.79 13.91 -7.08
N ILE A 55 1.47 14.09 -7.19
CA ILE A 55 0.64 13.16 -7.96
C ILE A 55 1.03 13.15 -9.45
N ASP A 56 1.44 14.30 -10.00
CA ASP A 56 1.88 14.38 -11.40
C ASP A 56 3.21 13.64 -11.62
N GLU A 57 4.12 13.63 -10.63
CA GLU A 57 5.33 12.81 -10.68
C GLU A 57 5.02 11.32 -10.57
N TRP A 58 4.09 10.93 -9.70
CA TRP A 58 3.60 9.55 -9.69
C TRP A 58 2.96 9.15 -11.02
N GLN A 59 2.31 10.07 -11.73
CA GLN A 59 1.75 9.79 -13.05
C GLN A 59 2.83 9.51 -14.09
N LYS A 60 4.04 10.06 -13.96
CA LYS A 60 5.17 9.73 -14.84
C LYS A 60 5.63 8.28 -14.66
N GLU A 61 5.54 7.75 -13.44
CA GLU A 61 5.84 6.34 -13.13
C GLU A 61 4.73 5.40 -13.66
N PHE A 62 3.49 5.90 -13.70
CA PHE A 62 2.31 5.16 -14.15
C PHE A 62 1.57 5.90 -15.29
N PRO A 63 2.20 6.06 -16.47
CA PRO A 63 1.68 6.93 -17.54
C PRO A 63 0.37 6.43 -18.16
N PHE A 64 -0.02 5.20 -17.86
CA PHE A 64 -1.28 4.57 -18.28
C PHE A 64 -2.44 4.82 -17.31
N TRP A 65 -2.22 5.52 -16.19
CA TRP A 65 -3.26 5.89 -15.23
C TRP A 65 -3.51 7.39 -15.18
N SER A 66 -4.75 7.75 -14.88
CA SER A 66 -5.10 9.12 -14.54
C SER A 66 -4.60 9.48 -13.13
N ASN A 67 -4.40 10.77 -12.87
CA ASN A 67 -4.19 11.29 -11.52
C ASN A 67 -5.27 10.82 -10.52
N SER A 68 -6.52 10.66 -10.97
CA SER A 68 -7.61 10.20 -10.11
C SER A 68 -7.46 8.72 -9.69
N THR A 69 -6.93 7.88 -10.58
CA THR A 69 -6.64 6.47 -10.31
C THR A 69 -5.52 6.35 -9.28
N ILE A 70 -4.44 7.11 -9.47
CA ILE A 70 -3.28 7.13 -8.56
C ILE A 70 -3.69 7.62 -7.16
N LYS A 71 -4.42 8.74 -7.08
CA LYS A 71 -4.97 9.26 -5.82
C LYS A 71 -5.84 8.23 -5.10
N ARG A 72 -6.69 7.49 -5.84
CA ARG A 72 -7.57 6.47 -5.27
C ARG A 72 -6.79 5.29 -4.69
N ALA A 73 -5.76 4.82 -5.38
CA ALA A 73 -4.92 3.73 -4.90
C ALA A 73 -4.12 4.14 -3.65
N PHE A 74 -3.50 5.33 -3.63
CA PHE A 74 -2.88 5.86 -2.40
C PHE A 74 -3.88 6.00 -1.25
N LYS A 75 -5.08 6.51 -1.52
CA LYS A 75 -6.14 6.62 -0.50
C LYS A 75 -6.48 5.24 0.09
N ARG A 76 -6.64 4.21 -0.75
CA ARG A 76 -6.93 2.84 -0.29
C ARG A 76 -5.79 2.25 0.53
N LEU A 77 -4.54 2.44 0.11
CA LEU A 77 -3.38 1.99 0.89
C LEU A 77 -3.33 2.65 2.28
N ARG A 78 -3.68 3.93 2.39
CA ARG A 78 -3.81 4.62 3.69
C ARG A 78 -4.96 4.07 4.53
N GLU A 79 -6.13 3.82 3.93
CA GLU A 79 -7.30 3.24 4.61
C GLU A 79 -7.01 1.83 5.13
N MET A 80 -6.12 1.09 4.47
CA MET A 80 -5.62 -0.22 4.91
C MET A 80 -4.46 -0.13 5.92
N ASN A 81 -4.05 1.08 6.34
CA ASN A 81 -2.90 1.33 7.21
C ASN A 81 -1.56 0.78 6.67
N LEU A 82 -1.44 0.54 5.35
CA LEU A 82 -0.22 -0.02 4.76
C LEU A 82 0.84 1.04 4.46
N ILE A 83 0.44 2.31 4.41
CA ILE A 83 1.37 3.43 4.19
C ILE A 83 1.07 4.56 5.16
N TRP A 84 2.13 5.25 5.56
CA TRP A 84 2.03 6.53 6.26
C TRP A 84 2.31 7.65 5.28
N VAL A 85 1.65 8.78 5.49
CA VAL A 85 1.80 9.98 4.65
C VAL A 85 1.99 11.19 5.53
N ASP A 86 3.02 11.97 5.22
CA ASP A 86 3.38 13.17 5.95
C ASP A 86 3.85 14.29 5.01
N ASN A 87 4.26 15.41 5.58
CA ASN A 87 4.78 16.59 4.90
C ASN A 87 6.04 17.11 5.61
N PHE A 88 7.19 16.89 4.98
CA PHE A 88 8.48 17.43 5.42
C PHE A 88 8.98 18.55 4.50
N ASN A 89 8.08 19.21 3.77
CA ASN A 89 8.43 20.28 2.84
C ASN A 89 8.77 21.56 3.61
N VAL A 90 9.79 22.29 3.13
CA VAL A 90 10.19 23.59 3.70
C VAL A 90 9.16 24.67 3.35
N TYR A 91 8.60 24.63 2.14
CA TYR A 91 7.70 25.65 1.63
C TYR A 91 6.24 25.17 1.68
N GLN A 92 5.36 25.98 2.28
CA GLN A 92 3.93 25.63 2.43
C GLN A 92 3.17 25.44 1.11
N MET A 93 3.63 26.06 0.03
CA MET A 93 3.01 25.94 -1.30
C MET A 93 3.41 24.65 -2.02
N ASP A 94 4.43 23.94 -1.52
CA ASP A 94 4.86 22.67 -2.07
C ASP A 94 3.83 21.59 -1.75
N ARG A 95 3.22 21.06 -2.81
CA ARG A 95 2.15 20.05 -2.75
C ARG A 95 2.69 18.62 -2.74
N THR A 96 4.01 18.45 -2.68
CA THR A 96 4.67 17.16 -2.56
C THR A 96 4.23 16.49 -1.26
N LEU A 97 3.86 15.21 -1.34
CA LEU A 97 3.58 14.39 -0.16
C LEU A 97 4.70 13.39 0.03
N TRP A 98 4.96 13.07 1.29
CA TRP A 98 5.95 12.07 1.68
C TRP A 98 5.23 10.79 2.06
N TYR A 99 5.79 9.66 1.64
CA TYR A 99 5.23 8.33 1.78
C TYR A 99 6.27 7.38 2.38
N THR A 100 5.84 6.58 3.35
CA THR A 100 6.58 5.41 3.82
C THR A 100 5.64 4.22 4.00
N ILE A 101 6.18 3.01 4.08
CA ILE A 101 5.41 1.78 4.21
C ILE A 101 5.40 1.35 5.67
N ASP A 102 4.22 0.97 6.16
CA ASP A 102 4.08 0.25 7.42
C ASP A 102 4.38 -1.24 7.16
N TYR A 103 5.66 -1.59 7.22
CA TYR A 103 6.11 -2.96 6.92
C TYR A 103 5.56 -3.98 7.93
N GLU A 104 5.35 -3.58 9.19
CA GLU A 104 4.77 -4.46 10.20
C GLU A 104 3.31 -4.79 9.85
N GLU A 105 2.52 -3.81 9.42
CA GLU A 105 1.14 -4.05 9.00
C GLU A 105 1.06 -4.85 7.70
N LEU A 106 1.96 -4.60 6.75
CA LEU A 106 2.09 -5.40 5.53
C LEU A 106 2.42 -6.87 5.83
N ASP A 107 3.37 -7.13 6.73
CA ASP A 107 3.77 -8.48 7.11
C ASP A 107 2.65 -9.21 7.84
N LYS A 108 1.90 -8.52 8.72
CA LYS A 108 0.69 -9.08 9.34
C LYS A 108 -0.32 -9.45 8.27
N LEU A 109 -0.61 -8.56 7.33
CA LEU A 109 -1.57 -8.83 6.27
C LEU A 109 -1.20 -10.09 5.48
N ILE A 110 0.06 -10.22 5.07
CA ILE A 110 0.57 -11.38 4.33
C ILE A 110 0.51 -12.65 5.18
N SER A 111 0.91 -12.58 6.44
CA SER A 111 0.95 -13.73 7.36
C SER A 111 -0.43 -14.31 7.67
N HIS A 112 -1.47 -13.47 7.80
CA HIS A 112 -2.84 -13.94 8.00
C HIS A 112 -3.40 -14.71 6.80
N LEU A 113 -2.84 -14.50 5.61
CA LEU A 113 -3.29 -15.09 4.35
C LEU A 113 -2.51 -16.35 3.95
N GLY A 114 -1.29 -16.53 4.47
CA GLY A 114 -0.52 -17.77 4.40
C GLY A 114 -1.16 -18.95 5.15
N ASN A 115 -2.23 -18.70 5.93
CA ASN A 115 -3.10 -19.72 6.48
C ASN A 115 -4.33 -19.89 5.58
N PRO A 116 -4.47 -21.01 4.84
CA PRO A 116 -5.54 -21.22 3.84
C PRO A 116 -6.99 -21.24 4.39
N ILE A 117 -7.19 -20.95 5.68
CA ILE A 117 -8.48 -21.00 6.39
C ILE A 117 -8.85 -19.63 7.02
N GLY A 118 -7.96 -18.63 7.03
CA GLY A 118 -8.08 -17.43 7.88
C GLY A 118 -9.29 -16.52 7.63
N PRO A 119 -9.49 -15.94 6.43
CA PRO A 119 -10.51 -14.90 6.25
C PRO A 119 -11.94 -15.45 6.22
N LEU A 120 -12.15 -16.62 5.59
CA LEU A 120 -13.49 -17.18 5.38
C LEU A 120 -14.07 -17.86 6.63
N VAL A 121 -13.23 -18.38 7.54
CA VAL A 121 -13.72 -19.03 8.77
C VAL A 121 -14.10 -18.03 9.85
N GLN A 122 -13.45 -16.87 9.94
CA GLN A 122 -13.82 -15.85 10.92
C GLN A 122 -15.16 -15.18 10.61
N ILE A 123 -15.46 -14.95 9.32
CA ILE A 123 -16.75 -14.43 8.88
C ILE A 123 -17.87 -15.45 9.14
N GLY A 124 -17.64 -16.74 8.90
CA GLY A 124 -18.63 -17.80 9.19
C GLY A 124 -18.92 -18.00 10.68
N ARG A 125 -17.92 -17.83 11.56
CA ARG A 125 -18.09 -18.00 13.01
C ARG A 125 -18.89 -16.86 13.66
N SER A 126 -18.77 -15.64 13.16
CA SER A 126 -19.55 -14.47 13.62
C SER A 126 -21.06 -14.61 13.33
N ILE A 127 -21.40 -15.19 12.18
CA ILE A 127 -22.81 -15.38 11.78
C ILE A 127 -23.45 -16.57 12.54
N GLY A 128 -22.69 -17.64 12.79
CA GLY A 128 -23.17 -18.82 13.52
C GLY A 128 -23.40 -18.61 15.02
N SER A 129 -22.62 -17.76 15.69
CA SER A 129 -22.76 -17.50 17.13
C SER A 129 -24.01 -16.69 17.48
N ASN A 130 -24.46 -15.80 16.58
CA ASN A 130 -25.65 -14.97 16.78
C ASN A 130 -26.98 -15.74 16.60
N MET A 131 -26.97 -16.86 15.87
CA MET A 131 -28.20 -17.63 15.62
C MET A 131 -28.56 -18.57 16.79
N ASN A 132 -27.58 -18.98 17.61
CA ASN A 132 -27.81 -19.88 18.75
C ASN A 132 -28.22 -19.20 20.06
N GLN A 133 -28.10 -17.87 20.16
CA GLN A 133 -28.58 -17.14 21.35
C GLN A 133 -30.05 -16.71 21.26
N ARG A 134 -30.66 -16.72 20.07
CA ARG A 134 -32.07 -16.33 19.87
C ARG A 134 -33.09 -17.46 20.04
N ARG A 135 -32.66 -18.72 20.24
CA ARG A 135 -33.57 -19.89 20.37
C ARG A 135 -33.78 -20.41 21.81
N ARG A 136 -33.30 -19.71 22.85
CA ARG A 136 -33.45 -20.13 24.27
C ARG A 136 -34.23 -19.14 25.14
N ARG A 137 -35.12 -18.35 24.55
CA ARG A 137 -36.09 -17.52 25.30
C ARG A 137 -37.47 -17.59 24.65
N ILE A 138 -38.14 -18.73 24.79
CA ILE A 138 -39.60 -18.85 24.94
C ILE A 138 -39.84 -20.13 25.75
#